data_AF-A0A3D2S6U4-F1
#
_entry.id   AF-A0A3D2S6U4-F1
#
_cell.length_a   1.000
_cell.length_b   1.000
_cell.length_c   1.000
_cell.angle_alpha   90.00
_cell.angle_beta   90.00
_cell.angle_gamma   90.00
#
_symmetry.space_group_name_H-M   'P 1'
#
loop_
_entity.id
_entity.type
_entity.pdbx_description
1 polymer ?
#
loop_
_entity_poly.entity_id
_entity_poly.type
_entity_poly.pdbx_seq_one_letter_code
_entity_poly.pdbx_strand_id
1 'polypeptide(L)'
;MRKPAQYRLLFVMTMMAVGFQACTVQQVALYDQPSSTDTLDHIGSFYGLHIWEDKINSEVWYSPEDTVECLQVTNVFDEKAGSEGALLITWNKQAGCTWLGLGIGWDGWASKNLREIYDKAAIQFMVKSPSGNLNSLPWAMALEDYSGGQAWAGVFSRFIENNTVTEEWTRVQVPLTAFDINQFNADISTVKQLLIQFESDGSVYINDLKVVPIEGGFIKHAEVPYLPTMPATTLSVQENNSPLEMEHGKVWLSATDGHLLMVAEVEDATPLMNKRKDGEIWNGDAIELAFSTNPDVYTQRKSYYLTDRHVIIRASSEPMIWDVQRKKALNGKVNVTETATGYVITAEIPYNELDVLPLIPGETYGLEVAIDNSDNGEERLEQYRWNNPGNEGFHQTPGMWGNMTIGPGLSAR
;
A
#
# COMPACT_ATOMS: atom_id res chain seq x y z
N MET A 1 18.04 38.98 100.03
CA MET A 1 16.73 38.30 99.96
C MET A 1 16.86 37.06 99.08
N ARG A 2 16.36 35.93 99.59
CA ARG A 2 15.82 34.70 98.93
C ARG A 2 16.60 33.97 97.80
N LYS A 3 16.92 32.70 98.12
CA LYS A 3 17.21 31.50 97.28
C LYS A 3 16.05 31.17 96.29
N PRO A 4 16.05 30.11 95.44
CA PRO A 4 17.04 29.03 95.13
C PRO A 4 17.33 28.89 93.59
N ALA A 5 18.35 28.20 93.04
CA ALA A 5 18.81 26.80 93.05
C ALA A 5 17.83 25.75 92.48
N GLN A 6 18.18 25.13 91.33
CA GLN A 6 18.05 23.71 90.94
C GLN A 6 18.50 23.56 89.46
N TYR A 7 19.70 23.02 89.17
CA TYR A 7 20.09 21.61 88.99
C TYR A 7 19.43 20.86 87.82
N ARG A 8 20.32 20.24 87.01
CA ARG A 8 20.23 18.99 86.21
C ARG A 8 20.66 19.25 84.75
N LEU A 9 21.49 18.45 84.08
CA LEU A 9 22.09 17.15 84.40
C LEU A 9 23.31 16.95 83.46
N LEU A 10 24.22 16.10 83.92
CA LEU A 10 25.48 15.62 83.36
C LEU A 10 25.43 14.96 81.95
N PHE A 11 26.63 14.61 81.46
CA PHE A 11 27.00 13.56 80.49
C PHE A 11 27.01 13.99 79.00
N VAL A 12 28.00 13.70 78.14
CA VAL A 12 29.04 12.65 78.10
C VAL A 12 30.26 13.20 77.34
N MET A 13 31.47 12.84 77.77
CA MET A 13 32.71 13.00 76.99
C MET A 13 32.73 11.92 75.90
N THR A 14 32.32 12.25 74.68
CA THR A 14 32.31 11.27 73.57
C THR A 14 33.73 11.10 73.04
N MET A 15 34.23 9.88 73.26
CA MET A 15 35.48 9.34 72.78
C MET A 15 35.58 9.51 71.25
N MET A 16 36.66 10.15 70.79
CA MET A 16 36.99 10.34 69.39
C MET A 16 37.36 8.98 68.77
N ALA A 17 36.37 8.28 68.23
CA ALA A 17 36.59 7.13 67.37
C ALA A 17 36.65 7.62 65.92
N VAL A 18 37.85 7.64 65.36
CA VAL A 18 38.07 7.81 63.91
C VAL A 18 37.50 6.57 63.23
N GLY A 19 36.23 6.63 62.86
CA GLY A 19 35.59 5.65 62.01
C GLY A 19 36.14 5.81 60.60
N PHE A 20 37.03 4.92 60.18
CA PHE A 20 37.23 4.64 58.77
C PHE A 20 35.89 4.11 58.23
N GLN A 21 35.08 4.98 57.63
CA GLN A 21 34.03 4.51 56.73
C GLN A 21 34.74 3.91 55.52
N ALA A 22 34.90 2.60 55.54
CA ALA A 22 35.09 1.86 54.31
C ALA A 22 33.87 2.15 53.43
N CYS A 23 34.07 2.93 52.36
CA CYS A 23 33.14 2.92 51.24
C CYS A 23 33.13 1.48 50.73
N THR A 24 32.11 0.71 51.11
CA THR A 24 31.79 -0.52 50.40
C THR A 24 31.25 -0.08 49.04
N VAL A 25 32.08 -0.19 48.00
CA VAL A 25 31.62 -0.09 46.62
C VAL A 25 30.61 -1.20 46.43
N GLN A 26 29.34 -0.84 46.25
CA GLN A 26 28.31 -1.80 45.90
C GLN A 26 28.62 -2.29 44.48
N GLN A 27 28.97 -3.57 44.34
CA GLN A 27 29.21 -4.18 43.04
C GLN A 27 27.85 -4.30 42.34
N VAL A 28 27.52 -3.31 41.51
CA VAL A 28 26.38 -3.39 40.61
C VAL A 28 26.82 -4.24 39.42
N ALA A 29 26.11 -5.32 39.12
CA ALA A 29 26.33 -6.05 37.87
C ALA A 29 26.03 -5.08 36.71
N LEU A 30 27.02 -4.89 35.83
CA LEU A 30 26.95 -3.96 34.69
C LEU A 30 25.77 -4.28 33.72
N TYR A 31 25.11 -5.43 33.90
CA TYR A 31 24.15 -6.00 32.96
C TYR A 31 22.79 -6.40 33.58
N ASP A 32 22.52 -6.10 34.85
CA ASP A 32 21.22 -6.44 35.49
C ASP A 32 20.36 -5.20 35.77
N GLN A 33 20.35 -4.23 34.86
CA GLN A 33 19.19 -3.36 34.74
C GLN A 33 18.21 -4.07 33.79
N PRO A 34 16.96 -4.32 34.18
CA PRO A 34 15.95 -4.70 33.18
C PRO A 34 16.01 -3.64 32.09
N SER A 35 16.08 -4.08 30.82
CA SER A 35 16.02 -3.18 29.68
C SER A 35 14.88 -2.20 29.91
N SER A 36 15.18 -0.90 29.90
CA SER A 36 14.14 0.13 29.94
C SER A 36 13.05 -0.25 28.95
N THR A 37 11.79 -0.26 29.40
CA THR A 37 10.65 -0.41 28.49
C THR A 37 10.86 0.56 27.34
N ASP A 38 10.81 0.07 26.12
CA ASP A 38 10.97 0.92 24.95
C ASP A 38 9.84 1.95 24.96
N THR A 39 10.21 3.23 25.07
CA THR A 39 9.27 4.35 25.18
C THR A 39 9.13 5.12 23.87
N LEU A 40 9.93 4.79 22.85
CA LEU A 40 9.86 5.47 21.56
C LEU A 40 8.79 4.82 20.69
N ASP A 41 8.02 5.62 19.97
CA ASP A 41 7.05 5.09 19.02
C ASP A 41 7.76 4.38 17.87
N HIS A 42 7.28 3.18 17.52
CA HIS A 42 7.91 2.30 16.55
C HIS A 42 6.89 1.43 15.80
N ILE A 43 7.30 0.92 14.63
CA ILE A 43 6.58 -0.10 13.86
C ILE A 43 7.50 -1.30 13.69
N GLY A 44 7.23 -2.40 14.41
CA GLY A 44 8.19 -3.51 14.46
C GLY A 44 9.51 -3.03 15.07
N SER A 45 10.61 -3.12 14.34
CA SER A 45 11.93 -2.59 14.76
C SER A 45 12.25 -1.19 14.20
N PHE A 46 11.31 -0.57 13.47
CA PHE A 46 11.52 0.71 12.83
C PHE A 46 11.15 1.90 13.73
N TYR A 47 12.08 2.84 13.90
CA TYR A 47 11.93 4.07 14.71
C TYR A 47 12.05 5.33 13.86
N GLY A 48 11.72 6.48 14.45
CA GLY A 48 11.77 7.78 13.78
C GLY A 48 10.59 7.94 12.83
N LEU A 49 9.38 7.72 13.35
CA LEU A 49 8.16 7.73 12.55
C LEU A 49 7.84 9.12 11.98
N HIS A 50 8.27 10.21 12.62
CA HIS A 50 7.99 11.57 12.19
C HIS A 50 8.99 12.01 11.12
N ILE A 51 8.48 12.46 9.97
CA ILE A 51 9.30 12.96 8.85
C ILE A 51 9.37 14.48 8.91
N TRP A 52 8.24 15.14 9.14
CA TRP A 52 8.18 16.59 9.34
C TRP A 52 6.98 17.01 10.18
N GLU A 53 7.21 18.01 11.03
CA GLU A 53 6.19 18.63 11.88
C GLU A 53 6.38 20.14 11.97
N ASP A 54 5.26 20.85 12.11
CA ASP A 54 5.10 22.23 12.54
C ASP A 54 5.59 23.35 11.61
N LYS A 55 6.87 23.34 11.23
CA LYS A 55 7.48 24.46 10.50
C LYS A 55 8.67 24.06 9.66
N ILE A 56 8.99 24.90 8.67
CA ILE A 56 10.23 24.83 7.91
C ILE A 56 11.42 24.89 8.89
N ASN A 57 12.28 23.89 8.79
CA ASN A 57 13.52 23.77 9.55
C ASN A 57 14.70 23.56 8.56
N SER A 58 15.90 23.26 9.07
CA SER A 58 17.09 23.04 8.24
C SER A 58 17.06 21.77 7.37
N GLU A 59 16.05 20.92 7.52
CA GLU A 59 15.91 19.67 6.77
C GLU A 59 14.97 19.83 5.57
N VAL A 60 14.20 20.92 5.52
CA VAL A 60 13.29 21.23 4.41
C VAL A 60 14.02 22.10 3.41
N TRP A 61 14.06 21.65 2.16
CA TRP A 61 14.47 22.45 1.01
C TRP A 61 13.37 22.43 -0.05
N TYR A 62 13.34 23.44 -0.91
CA TYR A 62 12.40 23.49 -2.03
C TYR A 62 12.99 24.26 -3.19
N SER A 63 12.28 24.25 -4.31
CA SER A 63 12.70 24.91 -5.55
C SER A 63 13.12 26.37 -5.28
N PRO A 64 14.20 26.84 -5.90
CA PRO A 64 14.87 28.09 -5.53
C PRO A 64 14.01 29.35 -5.73
N GLU A 65 14.44 30.46 -5.12
CA GLU A 65 13.70 31.75 -5.10
C GLU A 65 13.36 32.30 -6.51
N ASP A 66 14.16 31.99 -7.53
CA ASP A 66 13.89 32.38 -8.92
C ASP A 66 12.69 31.64 -9.53
N THR A 67 12.11 30.67 -8.80
CA THR A 67 10.87 29.96 -9.13
C THR A 67 9.66 30.39 -8.28
N VAL A 68 9.71 31.56 -7.63
CA VAL A 68 8.64 32.06 -6.72
C VAL A 68 7.26 32.20 -7.39
N GLU A 69 7.22 32.40 -8.72
CA GLU A 69 5.98 32.38 -9.50
C GLU A 69 5.39 30.96 -9.62
N CYS A 70 6.24 29.95 -9.46
CA CYS A 70 5.89 28.54 -9.55
C CYS A 70 5.67 27.88 -8.19
N LEU A 71 6.42 28.22 -7.12
CA LEU A 71 6.26 27.58 -5.81
C LEU A 71 6.49 28.56 -4.66
N GLN A 72 5.54 28.54 -3.73
CA GLN A 72 5.61 29.26 -2.46
C GLN A 72 5.31 28.28 -1.33
N VAL A 73 6.21 28.22 -0.35
CA VAL A 73 6.08 27.39 0.84
C VAL A 73 6.19 28.29 2.06
N THR A 74 5.12 28.41 2.84
CA THR A 74 5.02 29.37 3.94
C THR A 74 4.58 28.68 5.23
N ASN A 75 5.23 28.99 6.34
CA ASN A 75 4.76 28.58 7.67
C ASN A 75 3.45 29.30 8.02
N VAL A 76 2.47 28.54 8.50
CA VAL A 76 1.24 29.06 9.10
C VAL A 76 1.06 28.47 10.50
N PHE A 77 0.52 29.26 11.43
CA PHE A 77 0.45 28.88 12.86
C PHE A 77 -0.99 28.88 13.41
N ASP A 78 -1.91 29.49 12.67
CA ASP A 78 -3.35 29.56 12.91
C ASP A 78 -4.10 28.39 12.27
N GLU A 79 -3.63 27.88 11.14
CA GLU A 79 -4.19 26.71 10.45
C GLU A 79 -3.40 25.45 10.77
N LYS A 80 -3.80 24.69 11.80
CA LYS A 80 -3.05 23.52 12.31
C LYS A 80 -3.91 22.31 12.65
N ALA A 81 -3.33 21.11 12.52
CA ALA A 81 -3.96 19.82 12.79
C ALA A 81 -3.43 19.22 14.11
N GLY A 82 -3.70 19.89 15.24
CA GLY A 82 -3.29 19.39 16.56
C GLY A 82 -1.80 19.60 16.94
N SER A 83 -1.01 20.23 16.07
CA SER A 83 0.43 20.49 16.26
C SER A 83 0.74 21.99 16.56
N GLU A 84 1.98 22.45 16.42
CA GLU A 84 2.34 23.88 16.61
C GLU A 84 2.12 24.74 15.35
N GLY A 85 2.20 24.16 14.15
CA GLY A 85 2.04 24.87 12.87
C GLY A 85 1.78 23.95 11.68
N ALA A 86 1.66 24.54 10.49
CA ALA A 86 1.50 23.84 9.22
C ALA A 86 2.24 24.58 8.09
N LEU A 87 2.28 24.01 6.89
CA LEU A 87 2.75 24.71 5.69
C LEU A 87 1.59 25.01 4.76
N LEU A 88 1.50 26.25 4.30
CA LEU A 88 0.75 26.59 3.08
C LEU A 88 1.69 26.42 1.89
N ILE A 89 1.32 25.54 0.96
CA ILE A 89 2.02 25.29 -0.28
C ILE A 89 1.13 25.77 -1.42
N THR A 90 1.62 26.72 -2.21
CA THR A 90 0.97 27.16 -3.44
C THR A 90 1.92 26.92 -4.60
N TRP A 91 1.43 26.27 -5.66
CA TRP A 91 2.24 25.91 -6.81
C TRP A 91 1.54 26.17 -8.14
N ASN A 92 2.33 26.38 -9.19
CA ASN A 92 1.89 26.53 -10.56
C ASN A 92 3.02 26.11 -11.53
N LYS A 93 2.99 24.85 -11.98
CA LYS A 93 3.95 24.33 -12.96
C LYS A 93 3.74 24.93 -14.36
N GLN A 94 2.54 25.41 -14.66
CA GLN A 94 2.21 26.04 -15.94
C GLN A 94 2.91 27.41 -16.13
N ALA A 95 3.49 27.97 -15.06
CA ALA A 95 4.31 29.18 -15.13
C ALA A 95 5.70 28.97 -15.80
N GLY A 96 6.06 27.74 -16.18
CA GLY A 96 7.24 27.46 -17.02
C GLY A 96 8.44 26.85 -16.29
N CYS A 97 8.27 26.42 -15.04
CA CYS A 97 9.33 25.76 -14.26
C CYS A 97 9.54 24.30 -14.68
N THR A 98 10.80 23.92 -14.96
CA THR A 98 11.15 22.56 -15.44
C THR A 98 10.96 21.50 -14.36
N TRP A 99 11.32 21.82 -13.12
CA TRP A 99 11.09 20.98 -11.95
C TRP A 99 10.55 21.84 -10.81
N LEU A 100 9.60 21.28 -10.07
CA LEU A 100 8.90 21.98 -9.00
C LEU A 100 8.64 21.01 -7.86
N GLY A 101 9.24 21.28 -6.72
CA GLY A 101 9.14 20.37 -5.60
C GLY A 101 9.85 20.85 -4.35
N LEU A 102 9.71 20.03 -3.32
CA LEU A 102 10.39 20.15 -2.04
C LEU A 102 10.98 18.80 -1.62
N GLY A 103 11.97 18.85 -0.74
CA GLY A 103 12.53 17.68 -0.09
C GLY A 103 12.66 17.90 1.41
N ILE A 104 12.49 16.82 2.15
CA ILE A 104 12.49 16.81 3.61
C ILE A 104 13.48 15.73 4.06
N GLY A 105 14.62 16.16 4.58
CA GLY A 105 15.55 15.28 5.29
C GLY A 105 14.86 14.62 6.48
N TRP A 106 15.11 13.33 6.69
CA TRP A 106 14.39 12.54 7.68
C TRP A 106 15.23 12.34 8.94
N ASP A 107 14.72 12.80 10.10
CA ASP A 107 15.29 12.54 11.42
C ASP A 107 16.78 12.92 11.52
N GLY A 108 17.08 14.20 11.27
CA GLY A 108 18.44 14.70 11.21
C GLY A 108 19.23 14.18 10.01
N TRP A 109 18.55 13.89 8.89
CA TRP A 109 19.08 13.15 7.74
C TRP A 109 19.58 11.73 8.08
N ALA A 110 19.16 11.14 9.20
CA ALA A 110 19.57 9.78 9.54
C ALA A 110 19.07 8.76 8.49
N SER A 111 19.93 7.80 8.15
CA SER A 111 19.58 6.71 7.24
C SER A 111 18.42 5.88 7.79
N LYS A 112 17.38 5.66 6.96
CA LYS A 112 16.20 4.87 7.28
C LYS A 112 16.18 3.56 6.49
N ASN A 113 16.00 2.47 7.22
CA ASN A 113 15.79 1.15 6.63
C ASN A 113 14.31 0.78 6.69
N LEU A 114 13.64 0.88 5.55
CA LEU A 114 12.20 0.64 5.42
C LEU A 114 11.86 -0.81 5.09
N ARG A 115 12.85 -1.69 4.86
CA ARG A 115 12.62 -3.05 4.36
C ARG A 115 11.64 -3.86 5.21
N GLU A 116 11.70 -3.73 6.54
CA GLU A 116 10.87 -4.53 7.45
C GLU A 116 9.40 -4.07 7.52
N ILE A 117 9.17 -2.80 7.16
CA ILE A 117 7.86 -2.15 7.23
C ILE A 117 7.28 -1.81 5.85
N TYR A 118 8.00 -2.13 4.77
CA TYR A 118 7.65 -1.76 3.40
C TYR A 118 6.25 -2.22 2.99
N ASP A 119 5.83 -3.40 3.45
CA ASP A 119 4.51 -3.99 3.21
C ASP A 119 3.50 -3.75 4.35
N LYS A 120 3.89 -3.01 5.39
CA LYS A 120 3.13 -2.84 6.65
C LYS A 120 2.88 -1.39 7.03
N ALA A 121 3.43 -0.43 6.31
CA ALA A 121 3.35 0.99 6.68
C ALA A 121 3.09 1.91 5.49
N ALA A 122 2.58 3.10 5.80
CA ALA A 122 2.29 4.18 4.85
C ALA A 122 2.98 5.47 5.30
N ILE A 123 3.27 6.33 4.34
CA ILE A 123 3.52 7.75 4.60
C ILE A 123 2.14 8.43 4.74
N GLN A 124 1.86 8.98 5.91
CA GLN A 124 0.65 9.71 6.24
C GLN A 124 0.95 11.20 6.37
N PHE A 125 0.02 12.04 5.92
CA PHE A 125 -0.04 13.46 6.26
C PHE A 125 -1.49 13.95 6.31
N MET A 126 -1.70 15.10 6.93
CA MET A 126 -2.97 15.83 6.89
C MET A 126 -2.91 16.90 5.82
N VAL A 127 -3.99 17.05 5.05
CA VAL A 127 -4.13 18.05 3.99
C VAL A 127 -5.44 18.81 4.14
N LYS A 128 -5.44 20.10 3.84
CA LYS A 128 -6.63 20.96 3.83
C LYS A 128 -6.57 21.92 2.65
N SER A 129 -7.68 22.10 1.95
CA SER A 129 -7.81 23.12 0.90
C SER A 129 -8.06 24.49 1.53
N PRO A 130 -7.43 25.59 1.04
CA PRO A 130 -7.76 26.94 1.46
C PRO A 130 -9.16 27.39 1.02
N SER A 131 -9.68 26.82 -0.07
CA SER A 131 -11.03 27.08 -0.57
C SER A 131 -11.49 26.00 -1.55
N GLY A 132 -12.73 25.57 -1.42
CA GLY A 132 -13.33 24.55 -2.27
C GLY A 132 -12.73 23.15 -2.07
N ASN A 133 -13.37 22.16 -2.67
CA ASN A 133 -12.93 20.77 -2.62
C ASN A 133 -12.02 20.44 -3.80
N LEU A 134 -10.99 19.62 -3.55
CA LEU A 134 -10.11 19.07 -4.59
C LEU A 134 -10.31 17.56 -4.67
N ASN A 135 -10.58 17.05 -5.87
CA ASN A 135 -10.79 15.61 -6.10
C ASN A 135 -9.47 14.83 -6.26
N SER A 136 -8.32 15.53 -6.25
CA SER A 136 -6.99 14.93 -6.37
C SER A 136 -5.92 15.86 -5.80
N LEU A 137 -4.76 15.28 -5.51
CA LEU A 137 -3.52 16.00 -5.27
C LEU A 137 -2.57 15.63 -6.42
N PRO A 138 -2.30 16.53 -7.38
CA PRO A 138 -1.46 16.23 -8.54
C PRO A 138 0.02 16.20 -8.15
N TRP A 139 0.38 15.30 -7.25
CA TRP A 139 1.67 15.20 -6.59
C TRP A 139 2.29 13.85 -6.89
N ALA A 140 3.62 13.83 -6.97
CA ALA A 140 4.42 12.62 -6.91
C ALA A 140 5.36 12.71 -5.71
N MET A 141 5.46 11.65 -4.92
CA MET A 141 6.34 11.56 -3.76
C MET A 141 7.50 10.61 -4.09
N ALA A 142 8.70 10.87 -3.57
CA ALA A 142 9.83 9.96 -3.74
C ALA A 142 10.55 9.67 -2.43
N LEU A 143 10.94 8.42 -2.22
CA LEU A 143 11.93 8.05 -1.22
C LEU A 143 13.31 8.06 -1.89
N GLU A 144 14.19 8.99 -1.48
CA GLU A 144 15.54 9.06 -2.02
C GLU A 144 16.56 8.46 -1.04
N ASP A 145 17.43 7.60 -1.55
CA ASP A 145 18.52 6.98 -0.79
C ASP A 145 19.85 7.77 -0.87
N TYR A 146 20.84 7.31 -0.10
CA TYR A 146 22.16 7.94 -0.05
C TYR A 146 22.98 7.84 -1.34
N SER A 147 22.71 6.88 -2.21
CA SER A 147 23.30 6.78 -3.55
C SER A 147 22.63 7.70 -4.58
N GLY A 148 21.50 8.31 -4.23
CA GLY A 148 20.67 9.13 -5.12
C GLY A 148 19.64 8.33 -5.92
N GLY A 149 19.44 7.05 -5.60
CA GLY A 149 18.32 6.27 -6.13
C GLY A 149 16.99 6.77 -5.55
N GLN A 150 15.91 6.68 -6.35
CA GLN A 150 14.62 7.27 -6.00
C GLN A 150 13.46 6.32 -6.32
N ALA A 151 12.66 6.00 -5.31
CA ALA A 151 11.43 5.24 -5.49
C ALA A 151 10.26 6.23 -5.54
N TRP A 152 9.55 6.33 -6.67
CA TRP A 152 8.47 7.32 -6.86
C TRP A 152 7.08 6.70 -6.68
N ALA A 153 6.15 7.46 -6.12
CA ALA A 153 4.73 7.13 -5.95
C ALA A 153 3.85 8.33 -6.35
N GLY A 154 2.79 8.09 -7.13
CA GLY A 154 1.75 9.11 -7.35
C GLY A 154 0.81 9.21 -6.13
N VAL A 155 0.32 10.42 -5.83
CA VAL A 155 -0.69 10.63 -4.77
C VAL A 155 -2.11 10.56 -5.37
N PHE A 156 -2.62 9.34 -5.51
CA PHE A 156 -3.94 9.10 -6.09
C PHE A 156 -5.09 9.47 -5.14
N SER A 157 -6.27 9.79 -5.68
CA SER A 157 -7.48 10.12 -4.89
C SER A 157 -7.83 9.05 -3.86
N ARG A 158 -7.66 7.75 -4.19
CA ARG A 158 -7.87 6.62 -3.26
C ARG A 158 -7.00 6.63 -2.01
N PHE A 159 -5.91 7.40 -1.99
CA PHE A 159 -5.06 7.57 -0.81
C PHE A 159 -5.56 8.69 0.11
N ILE A 160 -6.52 9.48 -0.35
CA ILE A 160 -7.15 10.59 0.37
C ILE A 160 -8.40 10.04 1.06
N GLU A 161 -8.56 10.32 2.34
CA GLU A 161 -9.76 9.96 3.10
C GLU A 161 -11.02 10.51 2.40
N ASN A 162 -11.99 9.63 2.13
CA ASN A 162 -13.18 9.93 1.32
C ASN A 162 -12.90 10.42 -0.11
N ASN A 163 -11.73 10.12 -0.67
CA ASN A 163 -11.29 10.44 -2.02
C ASN A 163 -11.29 11.94 -2.39
N THR A 164 -11.38 12.84 -1.40
CA THR A 164 -11.57 14.27 -1.63
C THR A 164 -10.87 15.10 -0.56
N VAL A 165 -10.07 16.09 -0.97
CA VAL A 165 -9.55 17.12 -0.05
C VAL A 165 -10.61 18.20 0.12
N THR A 166 -10.88 18.57 1.37
CA THR A 166 -11.91 19.56 1.70
C THR A 166 -11.30 20.78 2.39
N GLU A 167 -12.14 21.75 2.75
CA GLU A 167 -11.75 22.86 3.62
C GLU A 167 -11.54 22.43 5.09
N GLU A 168 -11.72 21.14 5.40
CA GLU A 168 -11.36 20.52 6.68
C GLU A 168 -10.13 19.61 6.53
N TRP A 169 -9.41 19.40 7.63
CA TRP A 169 -8.25 18.50 7.67
C TRP A 169 -8.64 17.08 7.27
N THR A 170 -8.11 16.65 6.14
CA THR A 170 -8.36 15.35 5.53
C THR A 170 -7.08 14.52 5.61
N ARG A 171 -7.18 13.25 5.99
CA ARG A 171 -6.01 12.36 6.05
C ARG A 171 -5.63 11.86 4.65
N VAL A 172 -4.34 11.80 4.36
CA VAL A 172 -3.79 11.10 3.20
C VAL A 172 -2.85 10.00 3.68
N GLN A 173 -2.94 8.79 3.12
CA GLN A 173 -2.06 7.67 3.41
C GLN A 173 -1.55 7.05 2.11
N VAL A 174 -0.28 7.28 1.80
CA VAL A 174 0.40 6.68 0.65
C VAL A 174 1.16 5.43 1.12
N PRO A 175 0.77 4.22 0.69
CA PRO A 175 1.48 2.98 1.02
C PRO A 175 2.96 3.07 0.71
N LEU A 176 3.82 2.50 1.55
CA LEU A 176 5.22 2.31 1.16
C LEU A 176 5.35 1.43 -0.09
N THR A 177 4.44 0.46 -0.28
CA THR A 177 4.37 -0.36 -1.50
C THR A 177 3.98 0.40 -2.77
N ALA A 178 3.46 1.64 -2.66
CA ALA A 178 3.20 2.47 -3.83
C ALA A 178 4.46 3.13 -4.39
N PHE A 179 5.54 3.19 -3.61
CA PHE A 179 6.81 3.74 -4.07
C PHE A 179 7.53 2.68 -4.90
N ASP A 180 7.71 2.95 -6.18
CA ASP A 180 8.36 2.00 -7.08
C ASP A 180 9.87 1.91 -6.79
N ILE A 181 10.23 1.02 -5.86
CA ILE A 181 11.63 0.75 -5.46
C ILE A 181 12.46 0.16 -6.59
N ASN A 182 11.78 -0.30 -7.64
CA ASN A 182 12.39 -0.92 -8.79
C ASN A 182 12.72 0.11 -9.88
N GLN A 183 12.14 1.32 -9.81
CA GLN A 183 12.51 2.43 -10.67
C GLN A 183 13.71 3.18 -10.09
N PHE A 184 14.56 3.71 -10.97
CA PHE A 184 15.69 4.57 -10.63
C PHE A 184 16.62 4.06 -9.51
N ASN A 185 16.77 2.74 -9.38
CA ASN A 185 17.72 2.05 -8.51
C ASN A 185 17.65 2.41 -7.02
N ALA A 186 16.45 2.61 -6.48
CA ALA A 186 16.28 2.96 -5.07
C ALA A 186 16.70 1.82 -4.11
N ASP A 187 17.50 2.13 -3.10
CA ASP A 187 17.78 1.27 -1.95
C ASP A 187 17.04 1.76 -0.70
N ILE A 188 15.85 1.18 -0.48
CA ILE A 188 15.01 1.48 0.69
C ILE A 188 15.60 1.13 2.05
N SER A 189 16.82 0.56 2.11
CA SER A 189 17.53 0.41 3.38
C SER A 189 18.34 1.62 3.81
N THR A 190 18.51 2.59 2.91
CA THR A 190 19.36 3.77 3.14
C THR A 190 18.66 5.07 2.75
N VAL A 191 17.35 5.16 2.96
CA VAL A 191 16.56 6.36 2.66
C VAL A 191 17.02 7.52 3.54
N LYS A 192 17.23 8.70 2.95
CA LYS A 192 17.66 9.91 3.68
C LYS A 192 16.61 11.03 3.68
N GLN A 193 15.72 11.04 2.68
CA GLN A 193 14.73 12.10 2.54
C GLN A 193 13.48 11.64 1.79
N LEU A 194 12.39 12.37 2.03
CA LEU A 194 11.18 12.33 1.23
C LEU A 194 11.16 13.53 0.28
N LEU A 195 10.94 13.28 -1.01
CA LEU A 195 10.72 14.30 -2.04
C LEU A 195 9.23 14.42 -2.35
N ILE A 196 8.77 15.62 -2.65
CA ILE A 196 7.44 15.88 -3.20
C ILE A 196 7.62 16.74 -4.44
N GLN A 197 7.17 16.24 -5.58
CA GLN A 197 7.09 16.94 -6.84
C GLN A 197 5.64 17.33 -7.12
N PHE A 198 5.45 18.57 -7.56
CA PHE A 198 4.15 19.15 -7.86
C PHE A 198 3.89 19.19 -9.37
N GLU A 199 2.69 18.80 -9.78
CA GLU A 199 2.17 18.88 -11.14
C GLU A 199 0.94 19.82 -11.20
N SER A 200 0.60 20.29 -12.40
CA SER A 200 -0.44 21.32 -12.62
C SER A 200 -0.25 22.54 -11.70
N ASP A 201 -1.30 22.97 -11.00
CA ASP A 201 -1.35 24.14 -10.14
C ASP A 201 -2.30 23.84 -8.98
N GLY A 202 -2.13 24.55 -7.87
CA GLY A 202 -2.98 24.38 -6.71
C GLY A 202 -2.45 25.06 -5.46
N SER A 203 -3.22 24.97 -4.39
CA SER A 203 -2.84 25.48 -3.07
C SER A 203 -3.44 24.58 -1.99
N VAL A 204 -2.62 24.13 -1.04
CA VAL A 204 -3.06 23.31 0.10
C VAL A 204 -2.26 23.63 1.36
N TYR A 205 -2.89 23.43 2.51
CA TYR A 205 -2.20 23.28 3.78
C TYR A 205 -1.78 21.83 3.98
N ILE A 206 -0.56 21.60 4.49
CA ILE A 206 -0.09 20.28 4.94
C ILE A 206 0.38 20.30 6.38
N ASN A 207 0.15 19.19 7.09
CA ASN A 207 0.58 18.99 8.46
C ASN A 207 0.88 17.50 8.77
N ASP A 208 1.59 17.23 9.86
CA ASP A 208 1.70 15.92 10.52
C ASP A 208 2.18 14.80 9.56
N LEU A 209 3.31 15.02 8.89
CA LEU A 209 3.89 14.09 7.94
C LEU A 209 4.73 13.02 8.68
N LYS A 210 4.27 11.76 8.63
CA LYS A 210 4.84 10.65 9.39
C LYS A 210 4.63 9.29 8.74
N VAL A 211 5.27 8.27 9.28
CA VAL A 211 5.05 6.87 8.96
C VAL A 211 4.06 6.28 9.97
N VAL A 212 3.04 5.60 9.46
CA VAL A 212 2.03 4.91 10.27
C VAL A 212 1.93 3.45 9.85
N PRO A 213 1.58 2.53 10.77
CA PRO A 213 1.24 1.18 10.37
C PRO A 213 -0.05 1.19 9.53
N ILE A 214 -0.13 0.28 8.57
CA ILE A 214 -1.36 0.00 7.83
C ILE A 214 -1.92 -1.29 8.41
N GLU A 215 -3.12 -1.23 9.00
CA GLU A 215 -3.88 -2.43 9.30
C GLU A 215 -4.54 -2.94 8.01
N GLY A 216 -4.27 -4.19 7.63
CA GLY A 216 -4.86 -4.84 6.45
C GLY A 216 -4.07 -4.71 5.14
N GLY A 217 -2.98 -3.92 5.11
CA GLY A 217 -2.15 -3.70 3.92
C GLY A 217 -2.89 -3.02 2.75
N PHE A 218 -2.16 -2.62 1.71
CA PHE A 218 -2.76 -2.26 0.40
C PHE A 218 -2.66 -3.39 -0.62
N ILE A 219 -1.80 -4.37 -0.33
CA ILE A 219 -1.81 -5.64 -1.04
C ILE A 219 -3.05 -6.39 -0.54
N LYS A 220 -4.05 -6.57 -1.40
CA LYS A 220 -5.24 -7.33 -1.08
C LYS A 220 -4.89 -8.82 -0.99
N HIS A 221 -5.54 -9.48 -0.04
CA HIS A 221 -5.47 -10.92 0.15
C HIS A 221 -6.85 -11.52 -0.11
N ALA A 222 -6.92 -12.51 -0.98
CA ALA A 222 -8.10 -13.30 -1.25
C ALA A 222 -7.96 -14.70 -0.64
N GLU A 223 -8.97 -15.16 0.09
CA GLU A 223 -9.11 -16.57 0.42
C GLU A 223 -9.86 -17.24 -0.73
N VAL A 224 -9.22 -18.17 -1.43
CA VAL A 224 -9.79 -18.89 -2.56
C VAL A 224 -10.13 -20.31 -2.11
N PRO A 225 -11.42 -20.66 -1.95
CA PRO A 225 -11.82 -21.98 -1.48
C PRO A 225 -11.26 -23.11 -2.34
N TYR A 226 -10.83 -24.18 -1.67
CA TYR A 226 -10.47 -25.44 -2.32
C TYR A 226 -11.65 -26.41 -2.31
N LEU A 227 -12.02 -26.89 -3.48
CA LEU A 227 -13.06 -27.87 -3.71
C LEU A 227 -12.41 -29.17 -4.23
N PRO A 228 -12.35 -30.25 -3.43
CA PRO A 228 -11.72 -31.51 -3.83
C PRO A 228 -12.33 -32.15 -5.08
N THR A 229 -13.56 -31.79 -5.42
CA THR A 229 -14.29 -32.27 -6.60
C THR A 229 -14.98 -31.10 -7.29
N MET A 230 -15.20 -31.22 -8.60
CA MET A 230 -15.99 -30.25 -9.36
C MET A 230 -17.39 -30.07 -8.74
N PRO A 231 -17.86 -28.83 -8.55
CA PRO A 231 -19.23 -28.58 -8.11
C PRO A 231 -20.24 -28.98 -9.19
N ALA A 232 -21.51 -29.11 -8.81
CA ALA A 232 -22.59 -29.40 -9.76
C ALA A 232 -22.76 -28.31 -10.83
N THR A 233 -22.51 -27.05 -10.45
CA THR A 233 -22.49 -25.90 -11.36
C THR A 233 -21.39 -24.94 -10.93
N THR A 234 -20.74 -24.26 -11.88
CA THR A 234 -19.71 -23.25 -11.55
C THR A 234 -20.28 -22.07 -10.76
N LEU A 235 -21.57 -21.74 -10.91
CA LEU A 235 -22.23 -20.68 -10.14
C LEU A 235 -22.19 -20.92 -8.62
N SER A 236 -22.15 -22.17 -8.15
CA SER A 236 -22.08 -22.46 -6.71
C SER A 236 -20.77 -22.00 -6.06
N VAL A 237 -19.76 -21.60 -6.84
CA VAL A 237 -18.53 -20.97 -6.34
C VAL A 237 -18.82 -19.68 -5.56
N GLN A 238 -19.98 -19.05 -5.78
CA GLN A 238 -20.43 -17.88 -5.02
C GLN A 238 -20.92 -18.25 -3.61
N GLU A 239 -21.32 -19.50 -3.38
CA GLU A 239 -21.89 -19.94 -2.11
C GLU A 239 -20.79 -20.03 -1.03
N ASN A 240 -20.94 -19.23 0.03
CA ASN A 240 -19.98 -19.18 1.15
C ASN A 240 -18.56 -18.75 0.77
N ASN A 241 -18.42 -18.00 -0.33
CA ASN A 241 -17.15 -17.47 -0.80
C ASN A 241 -17.23 -15.94 -0.92
N SER A 242 -16.18 -15.26 -0.48
CA SER A 242 -16.10 -13.80 -0.57
C SER A 242 -15.63 -13.39 -1.98
N PRO A 243 -16.30 -12.41 -2.63
CA PRO A 243 -15.83 -11.92 -3.91
C PRO A 243 -14.56 -11.08 -3.77
N LEU A 244 -13.79 -11.07 -4.85
CA LEU A 244 -12.86 -10.01 -5.18
C LEU A 244 -13.68 -8.85 -5.76
N GLU A 245 -13.90 -7.82 -4.95
CA GLU A 245 -14.69 -6.65 -5.34
C GLU A 245 -13.85 -5.60 -6.07
N MET A 246 -14.41 -5.07 -7.16
CA MET A 246 -13.89 -4.00 -7.99
C MET A 246 -15.02 -2.99 -8.28
N GLU A 247 -14.66 -1.83 -8.81
CA GLU A 247 -15.64 -0.90 -9.36
C GLU A 247 -16.37 -1.61 -10.52
N HIS A 248 -17.71 -1.59 -10.49
CA HIS A 248 -18.59 -2.25 -11.46
C HIS A 248 -18.51 -3.78 -11.56
N GLY A 249 -17.97 -4.48 -10.56
CA GLY A 249 -18.11 -5.94 -10.57
C GLY A 249 -17.47 -6.70 -9.43
N LYS A 250 -17.74 -8.01 -9.45
CA LYS A 250 -17.33 -8.97 -8.44
C LYS A 250 -16.84 -10.24 -9.11
N VAL A 251 -15.73 -10.78 -8.63
CA VAL A 251 -15.18 -12.05 -9.12
C VAL A 251 -15.00 -13.03 -7.97
N TRP A 252 -15.54 -14.23 -8.08
CA TRP A 252 -15.31 -15.34 -7.17
C TRP A 252 -14.40 -16.37 -7.82
N LEU A 253 -13.46 -16.89 -7.05
CA LEU A 253 -12.55 -17.95 -7.49
C LEU A 253 -12.66 -19.17 -6.58
N SER A 254 -12.44 -20.36 -7.13
CA SER A 254 -12.20 -21.58 -6.36
C SER A 254 -11.21 -22.48 -7.07
N ALA A 255 -10.36 -23.17 -6.33
CA ALA A 255 -9.42 -24.14 -6.86
C ALA A 255 -9.97 -25.57 -6.69
N THR A 256 -9.64 -26.44 -7.64
CA THR A 256 -9.88 -27.90 -7.56
C THR A 256 -8.61 -28.66 -7.91
N ASP A 257 -8.64 -29.99 -7.90
CA ASP A 257 -7.52 -30.82 -8.39
C ASP A 257 -7.23 -30.64 -9.89
N GLY A 258 -8.17 -30.13 -10.70
CA GLY A 258 -8.04 -30.09 -12.16
C GLY A 258 -8.26 -28.72 -12.80
N HIS A 259 -8.93 -27.80 -12.11
CA HIS A 259 -9.38 -26.53 -12.64
C HIS A 259 -9.23 -25.40 -11.63
N LEU A 260 -8.99 -24.20 -12.16
CA LEU A 260 -9.36 -22.94 -11.52
C LEU A 260 -10.76 -22.56 -12.00
N LEU A 261 -11.69 -22.37 -11.07
CA LEU A 261 -13.07 -22.00 -11.34
C LEU A 261 -13.24 -20.50 -11.09
N MET A 262 -14.02 -19.85 -11.94
CA MET A 262 -14.34 -18.42 -11.82
C MET A 262 -15.83 -18.18 -12.04
N VAL A 263 -16.38 -17.27 -11.24
CA VAL A 263 -17.65 -16.59 -11.51
C VAL A 263 -17.39 -15.10 -11.49
N ALA A 264 -17.85 -14.35 -12.48
CA ALA A 264 -17.80 -12.90 -12.51
C ALA A 264 -19.23 -12.35 -12.66
N GLU A 265 -19.60 -11.38 -11.84
CA GLU A 265 -20.79 -10.55 -12.01
C GLU A 265 -20.33 -9.12 -12.32
N VAL A 266 -20.74 -8.59 -13.46
CA VAL A 266 -20.31 -7.28 -13.96
C VAL A 266 -21.53 -6.40 -14.19
N GLU A 267 -21.45 -5.17 -13.69
CA GLU A 267 -22.37 -4.09 -13.99
C GLU A 267 -21.86 -3.34 -15.22
N ASP A 268 -22.64 -3.33 -16.29
CA ASP A 268 -22.24 -2.78 -17.58
C ASP A 268 -23.48 -2.33 -18.35
N ALA A 269 -23.50 -1.08 -18.79
CA ALA A 269 -24.62 -0.49 -19.53
C ALA A 269 -24.68 -1.00 -20.99
N THR A 270 -23.58 -1.53 -21.49
CA THR A 270 -23.40 -2.04 -22.86
C THR A 270 -22.76 -3.43 -22.80
N PRO A 271 -23.44 -4.43 -22.21
CA PRO A 271 -22.81 -5.70 -21.92
C PRO A 271 -22.40 -6.45 -23.19
N LEU A 272 -21.33 -7.24 -23.05
CA LEU A 272 -20.86 -8.22 -24.03
C LEU A 272 -20.28 -7.62 -25.32
N MET A 273 -19.81 -6.39 -25.24
CA MET A 273 -19.16 -5.65 -26.29
C MET A 273 -17.70 -6.06 -26.39
N ASN A 274 -17.46 -7.17 -27.07
CA ASN A 274 -16.11 -7.58 -27.45
C ASN A 274 -16.08 -8.23 -28.84
N LYS A 275 -15.64 -7.46 -29.85
CA LYS A 275 -15.48 -7.95 -31.23
C LYS A 275 -14.07 -8.45 -31.52
N ARG A 276 -13.16 -8.31 -30.56
CA ARG A 276 -11.76 -8.72 -30.68
C ARG A 276 -11.64 -10.23 -30.61
N LYS A 277 -10.51 -10.75 -31.09
CA LYS A 277 -10.22 -12.18 -31.22
C LYS A 277 -8.79 -12.47 -30.80
N ASP A 278 -8.52 -13.73 -30.49
CA ASP A 278 -7.19 -14.22 -30.16
C ASP A 278 -6.52 -13.38 -29.05
N GLY A 279 -5.29 -12.92 -29.24
CA GLY A 279 -4.56 -12.13 -28.25
C GLY A 279 -5.06 -10.71 -28.03
N GLU A 280 -6.06 -10.24 -28.78
CA GLU A 280 -6.58 -8.88 -28.70
C GLU A 280 -7.84 -8.76 -27.84
N ILE A 281 -8.31 -9.87 -27.24
CA ILE A 281 -9.58 -9.88 -26.49
C ILE A 281 -9.59 -9.02 -25.23
N TRP A 282 -8.43 -8.56 -24.74
CA TRP A 282 -8.35 -7.55 -23.67
C TRP A 282 -8.90 -6.17 -24.10
N ASN A 283 -9.01 -5.92 -25.40
CA ASN A 283 -9.40 -4.61 -25.94
C ASN A 283 -10.92 -4.53 -26.24
N GLY A 284 -11.71 -5.05 -25.32
CA GLY A 284 -13.17 -5.14 -25.32
C GLY A 284 -13.64 -5.66 -23.95
N ASP A 285 -14.92 -5.97 -23.77
CA ASP A 285 -15.39 -6.53 -22.49
C ASP A 285 -14.73 -7.86 -22.19
N ALA A 286 -14.05 -7.95 -21.05
CA ALA A 286 -13.32 -9.15 -20.66
C ALA A 286 -13.02 -9.20 -19.16
N ILE A 287 -12.71 -10.40 -18.67
CA ILE A 287 -12.15 -10.60 -17.33
C ILE A 287 -10.71 -11.10 -17.49
N GLU A 288 -9.76 -10.43 -16.85
CA GLU A 288 -8.35 -10.84 -16.83
C GLU A 288 -7.99 -11.46 -15.47
N LEU A 289 -7.26 -12.58 -15.49
CA LEU A 289 -6.66 -13.24 -14.32
C LEU A 289 -5.15 -13.38 -14.54
N ALA A 290 -4.33 -12.75 -13.71
CA ALA A 290 -2.89 -12.93 -13.69
C ALA A 290 -2.46 -13.54 -12.35
N PHE A 291 -1.77 -14.67 -12.37
CA PHE A 291 -1.43 -15.38 -11.14
C PHE A 291 -0.12 -16.17 -11.24
N SER A 292 0.52 -16.34 -10.07
CA SER A 292 1.67 -17.23 -9.95
C SER A 292 1.19 -18.67 -9.74
N THR A 293 2.04 -19.62 -10.13
CA THR A 293 1.75 -21.06 -10.01
C THR A 293 2.77 -21.81 -9.15
N ASN A 294 3.77 -21.09 -8.66
CA ASN A 294 4.73 -21.57 -7.68
C ASN A 294 4.59 -20.67 -6.43
N PRO A 295 4.29 -21.23 -5.25
CA PRO A 295 4.11 -20.44 -4.02
C PRO A 295 5.43 -19.91 -3.46
N ASP A 296 6.57 -20.51 -3.83
CA ASP A 296 7.90 -20.11 -3.35
C ASP A 296 8.51 -18.93 -4.13
N VAL A 297 7.75 -18.32 -5.04
CA VAL A 297 8.27 -17.22 -5.87
C VAL A 297 8.37 -15.93 -5.08
N TYR A 298 9.43 -15.17 -5.34
CA TYR A 298 9.54 -13.80 -4.87
C TYR A 298 8.42 -12.94 -5.48
N THR A 299 7.56 -12.37 -4.65
CA THR A 299 6.33 -11.69 -5.10
C THR A 299 6.61 -10.33 -5.72
N GLN A 300 7.64 -9.61 -5.28
CA GLN A 300 7.97 -8.24 -5.72
C GLN A 300 8.85 -8.18 -7.00
N ARG A 301 8.49 -8.98 -8.01
CA ARG A 301 9.30 -9.15 -9.24
C ARG A 301 8.77 -8.35 -10.44
N LYS A 302 9.68 -7.91 -11.30
CA LYS A 302 9.42 -7.03 -12.46
C LYS A 302 8.98 -7.75 -13.74
N SER A 303 8.96 -9.07 -13.72
CA SER A 303 8.66 -9.87 -14.90
C SER A 303 8.03 -11.20 -14.53
N TYR A 304 7.19 -11.70 -15.43
CA TYR A 304 6.63 -13.04 -15.34
C TYR A 304 7.75 -14.09 -15.34
N TYR A 305 7.52 -15.14 -14.56
CA TYR A 305 8.22 -16.41 -14.73
C TYR A 305 7.47 -17.23 -15.77
N LEU A 306 8.18 -18.18 -16.38
CA LEU A 306 7.62 -19.05 -17.41
C LEU A 306 6.41 -19.86 -16.93
N THR A 307 6.26 -20.05 -15.61
CA THR A 307 5.17 -20.80 -15.00
C THR A 307 3.97 -19.91 -14.65
N ASP A 308 4.13 -18.59 -14.57
CA ASP A 308 3.00 -17.69 -14.32
C ASP A 308 2.01 -17.72 -15.46
N ARG A 309 0.75 -17.42 -15.15
CA ARG A 309 -0.30 -17.40 -16.14
C ARG A 309 -1.02 -16.07 -16.13
N HIS A 310 -1.34 -15.62 -17.34
CA HIS A 310 -2.22 -14.50 -17.60
C HIS A 310 -3.27 -14.99 -18.57
N VAL A 311 -4.51 -15.05 -18.10
CA VAL A 311 -5.66 -15.58 -18.81
C VAL A 311 -6.66 -14.46 -18.99
N ILE A 312 -7.23 -14.34 -20.18
CA ILE A 312 -8.30 -13.39 -20.48
C ILE A 312 -9.53 -14.19 -20.91
N ILE A 313 -10.70 -13.81 -20.38
CA ILE A 313 -11.97 -14.44 -20.66
C ILE A 313 -12.84 -13.41 -21.37
N ARG A 314 -13.11 -13.66 -22.66
CA ARG A 314 -13.88 -12.75 -23.51
C ARG A 314 -15.36 -12.74 -23.10
N ALA A 315 -15.90 -11.57 -22.78
CA ALA A 315 -17.33 -11.36 -22.59
C ALA A 315 -17.97 -11.02 -23.95
N SER A 316 -18.63 -12.01 -24.55
CA SER A 316 -19.37 -11.83 -25.81
C SER A 316 -20.39 -12.95 -25.99
N SER A 317 -21.20 -12.90 -27.06
CA SER A 317 -22.05 -14.03 -27.47
C SER A 317 -21.25 -15.28 -27.89
N GLU A 318 -19.95 -15.15 -28.15
CA GLU A 318 -19.02 -16.24 -28.44
C GLU A 318 -17.90 -16.24 -27.39
N PRO A 319 -18.16 -16.60 -26.13
CA PRO A 319 -17.15 -16.48 -25.09
C PRO A 319 -15.98 -17.44 -25.33
N MET A 320 -14.78 -17.03 -24.94
CA MET A 320 -13.57 -17.85 -25.06
C MET A 320 -12.58 -17.52 -23.94
N ILE A 321 -11.64 -18.43 -23.72
CA ILE A 321 -10.55 -18.27 -22.75
C ILE A 321 -9.24 -18.24 -23.52
N TRP A 322 -8.43 -17.21 -23.33
CA TRP A 322 -7.14 -17.03 -23.98
C TRP A 322 -6.01 -17.03 -22.97
N ASP A 323 -4.97 -17.82 -23.21
CA ASP A 323 -3.71 -17.74 -22.48
C ASP A 323 -2.77 -16.77 -23.21
N VAL A 324 -2.50 -15.64 -22.56
CA VAL A 324 -1.68 -14.55 -23.09
C VAL A 324 -0.22 -14.99 -23.25
N GLN A 325 0.32 -15.67 -22.24
CA GLN A 325 1.72 -16.08 -22.19
C GLN A 325 2.06 -17.08 -23.30
N ARG A 326 1.15 -18.04 -23.53
CA ARG A 326 1.34 -19.09 -24.55
C ARG A 326 0.64 -18.80 -25.87
N LYS A 327 -0.05 -17.66 -25.98
CA LYS A 327 -0.70 -17.15 -27.19
C LYS A 327 -1.62 -18.20 -27.84
N LYS A 328 -2.49 -18.80 -27.04
CA LYS A 328 -3.45 -19.80 -27.52
C LYS A 328 -4.79 -19.71 -26.81
N ALA A 329 -5.84 -20.12 -27.53
CA ALA A 329 -7.13 -20.40 -26.91
C ALA A 329 -7.03 -21.67 -26.04
N LEU A 330 -7.70 -21.67 -24.91
CA LEU A 330 -7.78 -22.82 -24.00
C LEU A 330 -9.07 -23.59 -24.22
N ASN A 331 -8.99 -24.91 -24.12
CA ASN A 331 -10.17 -25.77 -24.14
C ASN A 331 -10.82 -25.86 -22.74
N GLY A 332 -11.18 -24.70 -22.19
CA GLY A 332 -11.97 -24.59 -20.96
C GLY A 332 -13.44 -24.32 -21.27
N LYS A 333 -14.31 -24.49 -20.27
CA LYS A 333 -15.74 -24.23 -20.42
C LYS A 333 -16.05 -22.83 -19.93
N VAL A 334 -16.68 -22.01 -20.77
CA VAL A 334 -17.10 -20.66 -20.41
C VAL A 334 -18.56 -20.45 -20.83
N ASN A 335 -19.35 -19.85 -19.95
CA ASN A 335 -20.72 -19.43 -20.26
C ASN A 335 -20.90 -17.99 -19.83
N VAL A 336 -21.69 -17.25 -20.60
CA VAL A 336 -22.01 -15.85 -20.35
C VAL A 336 -23.53 -15.68 -20.43
N THR A 337 -24.08 -14.96 -19.46
CA THR A 337 -25.51 -14.66 -19.36
C THR A 337 -25.68 -13.16 -19.14
N GLU A 338 -26.38 -12.46 -20.03
CA GLU A 338 -26.76 -11.07 -19.79
C GLU A 338 -27.72 -10.97 -18.60
N THR A 339 -27.57 -9.90 -17.81
CA THR A 339 -28.46 -9.55 -16.72
C THR A 339 -29.15 -8.21 -17.02
N ALA A 340 -30.04 -7.77 -16.13
CA ALA A 340 -30.70 -6.48 -16.31
C ALA A 340 -29.72 -5.28 -16.23
N THR A 341 -28.55 -5.47 -15.62
CA THR A 341 -27.58 -4.41 -15.30
C THR A 341 -26.20 -4.68 -15.86
N GLY A 342 -26.01 -5.74 -16.65
CA GLY A 342 -24.71 -6.14 -17.19
C GLY A 342 -24.68 -7.62 -17.56
N TYR A 343 -23.76 -8.39 -16.99
CA TYR A 343 -23.61 -9.82 -17.33
C TYR A 343 -22.99 -10.66 -16.21
N VAL A 344 -23.19 -11.98 -16.29
CA VAL A 344 -22.53 -12.99 -15.46
C VAL A 344 -21.69 -13.90 -16.35
N ILE A 345 -20.43 -14.14 -15.98
CA ILE A 345 -19.55 -15.12 -16.62
C ILE A 345 -19.24 -16.25 -15.65
N THR A 346 -19.23 -17.48 -16.16
CA THR A 346 -18.66 -18.63 -15.48
C THR A 346 -17.53 -19.20 -16.33
N ALA A 347 -16.40 -19.56 -15.71
CA ALA A 347 -15.30 -20.22 -16.40
C ALA A 347 -14.75 -21.40 -15.59
N GLU A 348 -14.51 -22.52 -16.27
CA GLU A 348 -13.80 -23.69 -15.79
C GLU A 348 -12.47 -23.75 -16.57
N ILE A 349 -11.36 -23.34 -15.95
CA ILE A 349 -10.04 -23.22 -16.58
C ILE A 349 -9.17 -24.43 -16.22
N PRO A 350 -8.88 -25.36 -17.14
CA PRO A 350 -8.13 -26.57 -16.82
C PRO A 350 -6.63 -26.29 -16.64
N TYR A 351 -6.02 -26.81 -15.56
CA TYR A 351 -4.58 -26.64 -15.32
C TYR A 351 -3.71 -27.34 -16.37
N ASN A 352 -4.16 -28.47 -16.91
CA ASN A 352 -3.47 -29.18 -17.99
C ASN A 352 -3.44 -28.34 -19.28
N GLU A 353 -4.53 -27.63 -19.60
CA GLU A 353 -4.57 -26.71 -20.72
C GLU A 353 -3.58 -25.57 -20.53
N LEU A 354 -3.42 -25.10 -19.28
CA LEU A 354 -2.45 -24.11 -18.82
C LEU A 354 -0.99 -24.62 -18.79
N ASP A 355 -0.73 -25.92 -18.90
CA ASP A 355 0.60 -26.53 -18.71
C ASP A 355 1.24 -26.09 -17.38
N VAL A 356 0.46 -26.21 -16.30
CA VAL A 356 0.89 -25.93 -14.92
C VAL A 356 0.34 -27.02 -14.00
N LEU A 357 0.94 -27.14 -12.82
CA LEU A 357 0.41 -27.99 -11.77
C LEU A 357 -0.81 -27.34 -11.09
N PRO A 358 -1.74 -28.12 -10.53
CA PRO A 358 -2.81 -27.60 -9.69
C PRO A 358 -2.27 -26.80 -8.50
N LEU A 359 -3.01 -25.77 -8.10
CA LEU A 359 -2.66 -24.97 -6.93
C LEU A 359 -2.83 -25.78 -5.65
N ILE A 360 -1.87 -25.68 -4.76
CA ILE A 360 -1.76 -26.51 -3.55
C ILE A 360 -2.62 -25.91 -2.42
N PRO A 361 -3.53 -26.69 -1.78
CA PRO A 361 -4.29 -26.23 -0.61
C PRO A 361 -3.39 -25.79 0.54
N GLY A 362 -3.71 -24.66 1.15
CA GLY A 362 -2.96 -24.05 2.24
C GLY A 362 -1.80 -23.13 1.81
N GLU A 363 -1.46 -23.10 0.53
CA GLU A 363 -0.38 -22.26 -0.01
C GLU A 363 -0.89 -20.91 -0.52
N THR A 364 0.01 -19.93 -0.57
CA THR A 364 -0.26 -18.57 -1.06
C THR A 364 0.44 -18.33 -2.40
N TYR A 365 -0.28 -17.68 -3.32
CA TYR A 365 0.17 -17.33 -4.67
C TYR A 365 -0.08 -15.85 -4.93
N GLY A 366 0.64 -15.26 -5.89
CA GLY A 366 0.30 -13.94 -6.38
C GLY A 366 -0.97 -13.99 -7.25
N LEU A 367 -1.82 -12.98 -7.15
CA LEU A 367 -3.06 -12.85 -7.93
C LEU A 367 -3.35 -11.39 -8.26
N GLU A 368 -3.69 -11.11 -9.50
CA GLU A 368 -4.41 -9.91 -9.91
C GLU A 368 -5.62 -10.31 -10.76
N VAL A 369 -6.69 -9.54 -10.61
CA VAL A 369 -7.93 -9.67 -11.37
C VAL A 369 -8.30 -8.31 -11.93
N ALA A 370 -8.73 -8.28 -13.20
CA ALA A 370 -9.25 -7.06 -13.80
C ALA A 370 -10.53 -7.30 -14.59
N ILE A 371 -11.38 -6.28 -14.66
CA ILE A 371 -12.55 -6.18 -15.54
C ILE A 371 -12.26 -5.12 -16.59
N ASP A 372 -12.23 -5.54 -17.84
CA ASP A 372 -12.14 -4.66 -19.00
C ASP A 372 -13.55 -4.26 -19.45
N ASN A 373 -13.76 -2.97 -19.70
CA ASN A 373 -15.04 -2.41 -20.15
C ASN A 373 -14.90 -1.68 -21.49
N SER A 374 -15.84 -1.93 -22.40
CA SER A 374 -15.94 -1.29 -23.71
C SER A 374 -17.38 -0.99 -24.09
N ASP A 375 -17.65 0.23 -24.55
CA ASP A 375 -19.02 0.56 -24.98
C ASP A 375 -19.34 0.10 -26.41
N ASN A 376 -18.32 -0.24 -27.20
CA ASN A 376 -18.46 -0.48 -28.65
C ASN A 376 -17.81 -1.79 -29.14
N GLY A 377 -17.05 -2.45 -28.29
CA GLY A 377 -16.32 -3.69 -28.54
C GLY A 377 -15.14 -3.58 -29.50
N GLU A 378 -14.74 -2.36 -29.86
CA GLU A 378 -13.54 -2.05 -30.62
C GLU A 378 -12.40 -1.63 -29.68
N GLU A 379 -12.64 -0.79 -28.68
CA GLU A 379 -11.58 -0.44 -27.72
C GLU A 379 -12.03 -0.54 -26.28
N ARG A 380 -11.11 -0.98 -25.42
CA ARG A 380 -11.28 -0.89 -23.98
C ARG A 380 -11.22 0.58 -23.57
N LEU A 381 -12.27 1.02 -22.88
CA LEU A 381 -12.38 2.37 -22.33
C LEU A 381 -11.78 2.44 -20.93
N GLU A 382 -12.02 1.40 -20.12
CA GLU A 382 -11.60 1.37 -18.71
C GLU A 382 -11.17 -0.04 -18.30
N GLN A 383 -10.28 -0.14 -17.32
CA GLN A 383 -9.86 -1.40 -16.71
C GLN A 383 -9.90 -1.30 -15.18
N TYR A 384 -10.90 -1.94 -14.57
CA TYR A 384 -11.05 -1.98 -13.12
C TYR A 384 -10.22 -3.11 -12.54
N ARG A 385 -9.28 -2.81 -11.64
CA ARG A 385 -8.31 -3.80 -11.09
C ARG A 385 -8.58 -4.07 -9.63
N TRP A 386 -8.42 -5.32 -9.21
CA TRP A 386 -8.71 -5.74 -7.84
C TRP A 386 -7.66 -5.23 -6.87
N ASN A 387 -6.39 -5.63 -7.02
CA ASN A 387 -5.35 -5.26 -6.06
C ASN A 387 -4.87 -3.82 -6.27
N ASN A 388 -4.59 -3.43 -7.53
CA ASN A 388 -4.03 -2.11 -7.82
C ASN A 388 -4.92 -1.24 -8.73
N PRO A 389 -6.09 -0.75 -8.26
CA PRO A 389 -7.03 0.01 -9.10
C PRO A 389 -6.47 1.27 -9.75
N GLY A 390 -5.49 1.94 -9.12
CA GLY A 390 -4.93 3.20 -9.61
C GLY A 390 -3.68 3.09 -10.47
N ASN A 391 -3.10 1.91 -10.67
CA ASN A 391 -1.90 1.76 -11.50
C ASN A 391 -2.09 0.66 -12.55
N GLU A 392 -1.66 0.97 -13.78
CA GLU A 392 -1.60 -0.01 -14.86
C GLU A 392 -0.34 -0.90 -14.77
N GLY A 393 -0.28 -1.92 -15.63
CA GLY A 393 0.96 -2.66 -15.88
C GLY A 393 1.07 -4.02 -15.20
N PHE A 394 0.02 -4.52 -14.53
CA PHE A 394 0.07 -5.83 -13.86
C PHE A 394 0.37 -6.97 -14.85
N HIS A 395 0.01 -6.76 -16.12
CA HIS A 395 0.30 -7.63 -17.27
C HIS A 395 1.80 -7.71 -17.61
N GLN A 396 2.64 -6.88 -16.98
CA GLN A 396 4.11 -6.87 -17.13
C GLN A 396 4.81 -7.23 -15.82
N THR A 397 4.30 -6.71 -14.70
CA THR A 397 4.99 -6.72 -13.40
C THR A 397 4.17 -7.45 -12.33
N PRO A 398 4.52 -8.72 -12.01
CA PRO A 398 3.90 -9.47 -10.91
C PRO A 398 4.03 -8.82 -9.53
N GLY A 399 5.00 -7.93 -9.32
CA GLY A 399 5.12 -7.14 -8.08
C GLY A 399 3.92 -6.26 -7.75
N MET A 400 3.02 -6.04 -8.71
CA MET A 400 1.78 -5.29 -8.49
C MET A 400 0.59 -6.18 -8.17
N TRP A 401 0.76 -7.50 -8.10
CA TRP A 401 -0.32 -8.42 -7.77
C TRP A 401 -0.61 -8.42 -6.28
N GLY A 402 -1.86 -8.73 -5.95
CA GLY A 402 -2.28 -9.13 -4.63
C GLY A 402 -1.85 -10.56 -4.33
N ASN A 403 -2.44 -11.13 -3.28
CA ASN A 403 -2.20 -12.51 -2.89
C ASN A 403 -3.51 -13.30 -2.89
N MET A 404 -3.45 -14.56 -3.29
CA MET A 404 -4.50 -15.55 -3.03
C MET A 404 -3.96 -16.68 -2.18
N THR A 405 -4.65 -17.02 -1.09
CA THR A 405 -4.39 -18.23 -0.32
C THR A 405 -5.41 -19.27 -0.72
N ILE A 406 -4.94 -20.46 -1.08
CA ILE A 406 -5.84 -21.57 -1.38
C ILE A 406 -6.31 -22.15 -0.05
N GLY A 407 -7.62 -22.19 0.16
CA GLY A 407 -8.21 -22.65 1.41
C GLY A 407 -7.71 -24.06 1.79
N PRO A 408 -7.61 -24.35 3.10
CA PRO A 408 -7.22 -25.68 3.56
C PRO A 408 -8.26 -26.67 3.03
N GLY A 409 -7.82 -27.71 2.32
CA GLY A 409 -8.75 -28.62 1.67
C GLY A 409 -9.77 -29.15 2.67
N LEU A 410 -11.03 -28.75 2.51
CA LEU A 410 -12.07 -29.09 3.47
C LEU A 410 -12.23 -30.61 3.43
N SER A 411 -11.78 -31.30 4.47
CA SER A 411 -12.21 -32.68 4.72
C SER A 411 -13.73 -32.61 4.82
N ALA A 412 -14.43 -33.30 3.92
CA ALA A 412 -15.89 -33.42 3.95
C ALA A 412 -16.35 -33.66 5.39
N ARG A 413 -17.13 -32.72 5.94
CA ARG A 413 -17.85 -32.92 7.20
C ARG A 413 -19.18 -33.62 6.93
#